data_AF-O47040-F1
#
_entry.id   AF-O47040-F1
#
_cell.length_a   1.000
_cell.length_b   1.000
_cell.length_c   1.000
_cell.angle_alpha   90.00
_cell.angle_beta   90.00
_cell.angle_gamma   90.00
#
_symmetry.space_group_name_H-M   'P 1'
#
loop_
_entity.id
_entity.type
_entity.pdbx_description
1 polymer ?
#
loop_
_entity_poly.entity_id
_entity_poly.type
_entity_poly.pdbx_seq_one_letter_code
_entity_poly.pdbx_strand_id
1 'polypeptide(L)' 'MIIPNLPSFFVPLVGLLLPAITMVIFHLYIQNDDIF' A
#
# COMPACT_ATOMS: atom_id res chain seq x y z
N MET A 1 23.80 0.41 -15.14
CA MET A 1 22.76 0.76 -16.14
C MET A 1 21.49 1.12 -15.37
N ILE A 2 21.04 2.37 -15.43
CA ILE A 2 19.74 2.76 -14.85
C ILE A 2 18.68 2.08 -15.72
N ILE A 3 17.78 1.31 -15.11
CA ILE A 3 16.64 0.71 -15.84
C ILE A 3 15.56 1.80 -15.85
N PRO A 4 15.33 2.51 -16.99
CA PRO A 4 14.43 3.67 -17.02
C PRO A 4 12.98 3.31 -16.68
N ASN A 5 12.60 2.03 -16.83
CA ASN A 5 11.24 1.55 -16.56
C ASN A 5 11.04 1.09 -15.10
N LEU A 6 12.10 1.08 -14.29
CA LEU A 6 12.03 0.66 -12.89
C LEU A 6 11.08 1.56 -12.07
N PRO A 7 11.14 2.91 -12.17
CA PRO A 7 10.18 3.76 -11.49
C PRO A 7 8.75 3.49 -11.98
N SER A 8 8.53 3.22 -13.26
CA SER A 8 7.19 2.93 -13.80
C SER A 8 6.56 1.67 -13.20
N PHE A 9 7.37 0.70 -12.75
CA PHE A 9 6.88 -0.48 -12.04
C PHE A 9 6.71 -0.22 -10.54
N PHE A 10 7.70 0.39 -9.89
CA PHE A 10 7.71 0.55 -8.44
C PHE A 10 6.87 1.73 -7.94
N VAL A 11 6.71 2.80 -8.71
CA VAL A 11 5.92 3.97 -8.32
C VAL A 11 4.44 3.59 -8.16
N PRO A 12 3.77 2.88 -9.09
CA PRO A 12 2.41 2.41 -8.84
C PRO A 12 2.34 1.40 -7.69
N LEU A 13 3.34 0.53 -7.55
CA LEU A 13 3.37 -0.48 -6.49
C LEU A 13 3.45 0.16 -5.10
N VAL A 14 4.38 1.08 -4.90
CA VAL A 14 4.63 1.72 -3.60
C VAL A 14 3.70 2.92 -3.37
N GLY A 15 3.27 3.60 -4.43
CA GLY A 15 2.44 4.80 -4.35
C GLY A 15 0.93 4.55 -4.41
N LEU A 16 0.48 3.38 -4.89
CA LEU A 16 -0.94 3.03 -4.97
C LEU A 16 -1.23 1.69 -4.28
N LEU A 17 -0.59 0.60 -4.73
CA LEU A 17 -0.92 -0.74 -4.25
C LEU A 17 -0.64 -0.88 -2.75
N LEU A 18 0.57 -0.52 -2.31
CA LEU A 18 0.98 -0.63 -0.92
C LEU A 18 0.09 0.25 -0.01
N PRO A 19 -0.17 1.54 -0.30
CA PRO A 19 -1.12 2.36 0.45
C PRO A 19 -2.51 1.75 0.50
N ALA A 20 -3.04 1.25 -0.62
CA ALA A 20 -4.37 0.64 -0.65
C ALA A 20 -4.46 -0.61 0.24
N ILE A 21 -3.46 -1.49 0.18
CA ILE A 21 -3.37 -2.67 1.04
C ILE A 21 -3.30 -2.24 2.50
N THR A 22 -2.43 -1.28 2.84
CA THR A 22 -2.31 -0.77 4.21
C THR A 22 -3.62 -0.18 4.73
N MET A 23 -4.35 0.57 3.90
CA MET A 23 -5.66 1.13 4.29
C MET A 23 -6.67 0.02 4.57
N VAL A 24 -6.74 -1.03 3.74
CA VAL A 24 -7.65 -2.16 3.97
C VAL A 24 -7.28 -2.90 5.25
N ILE A 25 -6.00 -3.19 5.46
CA ILE A 25 -5.53 -3.89 6.66
C ILE A 25 -5.84 -3.05 7.90
N PHE A 26 -5.54 -1.76 7.89
CA PHE A 26 -5.87 -0.88 9.02
C PHE A 26 -7.37 -0.76 9.27
N HIS A 27 -8.18 -0.68 8.22
CA HIS A 27 -9.63 -0.65 8.36
C HIS A 27 -10.17 -1.92 9.03
N LEU A 28 -9.63 -3.10 8.66
CA LEU A 28 -10.00 -4.36 9.29
C LEU A 28 -9.45 -4.45 10.72
N TYR A 29 -8.21 -4.03 10.95
CA TYR A 29 -7.59 -4.04 12.29
C TYR A 29 -8.38 -3.19 13.28
N ILE A 30 -8.73 -1.95 12.91
CA ILE A 30 -9.52 -1.02 13.75
C ILE A 30 -10.94 -1.52 14.00
N GLN A 31 -11.52 -2.31 13.09
CA GLN A 31 -12.86 -2.89 13.31
C GLN A 31 -12.87 -4.14 14.19
N ASN A 32 -11.75 -4.88 14.27
CA ASN A 32 -11.65 -6.07 15.10
C ASN A 32 -11.13 -5.75 16.50
N ASP A 33 -10.26 -4.75 16.61
CA ASP A 33 -9.97 -4.15 17.91
C ASP A 33 -11.21 -3.30 18.25
N ASP A 34 -12.13 -3.85 19.06
CA ASP A 34 -13.22 -3.13 19.73
C ASP A 34 -12.65 -2.03 20.66
N ILE A 35 -11.93 -1.04 20.08
CA ILE A 35 -11.38 0.12 20.82
C ILE A 35 -12.52 1.05 21.27
N PHE A 36 -13.76 0.83 20.79
CA PHE A 36 -14.99 1.47 21.25
C PHE A 36 -15.96 0.45 21.83
#